data_AF-A0A947UTS0-F1
#
_entry.id   AF-A0A947UTS0-F1
#
_cell.length_a   1.000
_cell.length_b   1.000
_cell.length_c   1.000
_cell.angle_alpha   90.00
_cell.angle_beta   90.00
_cell.angle_gamma   90.00
#
_symmetry.space_group_name_H-M   'P 1'
#
loop_
_entity.id
_entity.type
_entity.pdbx_description
1 polymer ?
#
loop_
_entity_poly.entity_id
_entity_poly.type
_entity_poly.pdbx_seq_one_letter_code
_entity_poly.pdbx_strand_id
1 'polypeptide(L)'
;MAATTTLKLPEQLKTRIVPLAAAAGKSPHAWMIEALEERVEQSEAYAAFVAEALEAEQEMQRTGEVYAMEDVHRYLLDKLEGKPVKRPKPVKN
;
A
#
# COMPACT_ATOMS: atom_id res chain seq x y z
N MET A 1 -5.12 21.12 -14.15
CA MET A 1 -6.01 21.15 -15.32
C MET A 1 -6.48 19.73 -15.57
N ALA A 2 -7.78 19.46 -15.69
CA ALA A 2 -8.27 18.13 -16.03
C ALA A 2 -8.07 17.88 -17.53
N ALA A 3 -7.50 16.72 -17.87
CA ALA A 3 -7.35 16.28 -19.26
C ALA A 3 -8.33 15.13 -19.53
N THR A 4 -9.03 15.18 -20.67
CA THR A 4 -9.98 14.13 -21.04
C THR A 4 -9.24 12.99 -21.73
N THR A 5 -9.38 11.77 -21.20
CA THR A 5 -8.88 10.54 -21.81
C THR A 5 -10.07 9.64 -22.18
N THR A 6 -10.18 9.26 -23.46
CA THR A 6 -11.22 8.33 -23.91
C THR A 6 -10.78 6.89 -23.64
N LEU A 7 -11.50 6.19 -22.76
CA LEU A 7 -11.27 4.79 -22.43
C LEU A 7 -12.32 3.90 -23.12
N LYS A 8 -11.88 2.95 -23.95
CA LYS A 8 -12.76 1.91 -24.48
C LYS A 8 -12.87 0.78 -23.45
N LEU A 9 -14.06 0.64 -22.86
CA LEU A 9 -14.34 -0.45 -21.94
C LEU A 9 -14.86 -1.66 -22.73
N PRO A 10 -14.34 -2.87 -22.47
CA PRO A 10 -14.99 -4.10 -22.93
C PRO A 10 -16.44 -4.15 -22.43
N GLU A 11 -17.37 -4.62 -23.27
CA GLU A 11 -18.79 -4.68 -22.91
C GLU A 11 -19.04 -5.45 -21.60
N GLN A 12 -18.31 -6.56 -21.40
CA GLN A 12 -18.39 -7.35 -20.17
C GLN A 12 -17.99 -6.57 -18.91
N LEU A 13 -17.04 -5.64 -19.01
CA LEU A 13 -16.63 -4.82 -17.88
C LEU A 13 -17.68 -3.74 -17.61
N LYS A 14 -18.17 -3.09 -18.67
CA LYS A 14 -19.21 -2.07 -18.59
C LYS A 14 -20.49 -2.60 -17.93
N THR A 15 -20.94 -3.81 -18.29
CA THR A 15 -22.15 -4.43 -17.70
C THR A 15 -22.00 -4.74 -16.22
N ARG A 16 -20.77 -4.97 -15.73
CA ARG A 16 -20.48 -5.17 -14.30
C ARG A 16 -20.40 -3.86 -13.52
N ILE A 17 -19.86 -2.80 -14.12
CA ILE A 17 -19.70 -1.50 -13.46
C ILE A 17 -21.06 -0.85 -13.19
N VAL A 18 -21.98 -0.88 -14.14
CA VAL A 18 -23.29 -0.20 -14.02
C VAL A 18 -24.05 -0.57 -12.73
N PRO A 19 -24.30 -1.85 -12.39
CA PRO A 19 -25.01 -2.20 -11.16
C PRO A 19 -24.20 -1.88 -9.89
N LEU A 20 -22.87 -1.97 -9.92
CA LEU A 20 -22.01 -1.63 -8.77
C LEU A 20 -22.05 -0.12 -8.48
N ALA A 21 -21.96 0.71 -9.53
CA ALA A 21 -22.09 2.15 -9.41
C ALA A 21 -23.49 2.54 -8.89
N ALA A 22 -24.54 1.92 -9.41
CA ALA A 22 -25.91 2.16 -8.94
C ALA A 22 -26.11 1.77 -7.47
N ALA A 23 -25.59 0.61 -7.04
CA ALA A 23 -25.63 0.17 -5.65
C ALA A 23 -24.87 1.12 -4.70
N ALA A 24 -23.80 1.75 -5.19
CA ALA A 24 -23.05 2.78 -4.48
C ALA A 24 -23.68 4.18 -4.55
N GLY A 25 -24.80 4.36 -5.26
CA GLY A 25 -25.46 5.66 -5.45
C GLY A 25 -24.69 6.63 -6.36
N LYS A 26 -23.83 6.11 -7.25
CA LYS A 26 -22.91 6.89 -8.10
C LYS A 26 -23.21 6.69 -9.57
N SER A 27 -22.82 7.67 -10.40
CA SER A 27 -22.77 7.45 -11.85
C SER A 27 -21.63 6.48 -12.18
N PRO A 28 -21.73 5.70 -13.27
CA PRO A 28 -20.62 4.84 -13.70
C PRO A 28 -19.30 5.60 -13.88
N HIS A 29 -19.37 6.86 -14.36
CA HIS A 29 -18.17 7.69 -14.50
C HIS A 29 -17.51 8.01 -13.16
N ALA A 30 -18.28 8.53 -12.19
CA ALA A 30 -17.75 8.87 -10.87
C ALA A 30 -17.18 7.63 -10.16
N TRP A 31 -17.89 6.51 -10.25
CA TRP A 31 -17.44 5.24 -9.68
C TRP A 31 -16.11 4.77 -10.30
N MET A 32 -15.92 4.93 -11.61
CA MET A 32 -14.67 4.56 -12.27
C MET A 32 -13.50 5.46 -11.89
N ILE A 33 -13.73 6.78 -11.71
CA ILE A 33 -12.68 7.70 -11.28
C ILE A 33 -12.16 7.30 -9.89
N GLU A 34 -13.07 7.07 -8.94
CA GLU A 34 -12.69 6.63 -7.59
C GLU A 34 -11.94 5.30 -7.62
N ALA A 35 -12.41 4.33 -8.41
CA ALA A 35 -11.73 3.05 -8.55
C ALA A 35 -10.30 3.20 -9.12
N LEU A 36 -10.06 4.18 -9.99
CA LEU A 36 -8.73 4.49 -10.51
C LEU A 36 -7.87 5.20 -9.45
N GLU A 37 -8.44 6.14 -8.68
CA GLU A 37 -7.75 6.83 -7.59
C GLU A 37 -7.28 5.83 -6.52
N GLU A 38 -8.17 4.95 -6.05
CA GLU A 38 -7.84 3.87 -5.11
C GLU A 38 -6.73 2.97 -5.67
N ARG A 39 -6.77 2.67 -6.97
CA ARG A 39 -5.76 1.82 -7.61
C ARG A 39 -4.40 2.53 -7.71
N VAL A 40 -4.39 3.83 -7.96
CA VAL A 40 -3.17 4.65 -7.97
C VAL A 40 -2.55 4.65 -6.58
N GLU A 41 -3.31 4.99 -5.55
CA GLU A 41 -2.82 5.03 -4.17
C GLU A 41 -2.22 3.68 -3.73
N GLN A 42 -2.91 2.58 -4.00
CA GLN A 42 -2.40 1.24 -3.71
C GLN A 42 -1.11 0.92 -4.47
N SER A 43 -1.01 1.35 -5.74
CA SER A 43 0.17 1.07 -6.57
C SER A 43 1.37 1.90 -6.12
N GLU A 44 1.15 3.17 -5.75
CA GLU A 44 2.18 4.05 -5.20
C GLU A 44 2.68 3.54 -3.86
N ALA A 45 1.77 3.17 -2.95
CA ALA A 45 2.14 2.59 -1.65
C ALA A 45 2.96 1.31 -1.81
N TYR A 46 2.59 0.44 -2.75
CA TYR A 46 3.34 -0.79 -3.02
C TYR A 46 4.73 -0.49 -3.60
N ALA A 47 4.83 0.45 -4.55
CA ALA A 47 6.10 0.83 -5.13
C ALA A 47 7.05 1.44 -4.09
N ALA A 48 6.53 2.31 -3.21
CA ALA A 48 7.27 2.88 -2.09
C ALA A 48 7.76 1.80 -1.12
N PHE A 49 6.88 0.89 -0.70
CA PHE A 49 7.24 -0.22 0.17
C PHE A 49 8.37 -1.09 -0.40
N VAL A 50 8.31 -1.42 -1.69
CA VAL A 50 9.36 -2.19 -2.36
C VAL A 50 10.67 -1.40 -2.43
N ALA A 51 10.62 -0.10 -2.73
CA ALA A 51 11.80 0.74 -2.76
C ALA A 51 12.49 0.82 -1.38
N GLU A 52 11.71 1.02 -0.31
CA GLU A 52 12.21 1.02 1.07
C GLU A 52 12.83 -0.33 1.45
N ALA A 53 12.23 -1.45 1.04
CA ALA A 53 12.75 -2.78 1.32
C ALA A 53 14.11 -3.03 0.61
N LEU A 54 14.24 -2.59 -0.64
CA LEU A 54 15.49 -2.70 -1.40
C LEU A 54 16.60 -1.82 -0.80
N GLU A 55 16.26 -0.61 -0.34
CA GLU A 55 17.21 0.27 0.36
C GLU A 55 17.68 -0.37 1.67
N ALA A 56 16.75 -0.91 2.47
CA ALA A 56 17.08 -1.61 3.70
C ALA A 56 17.96 -2.85 3.46
N GLU A 57 17.72 -3.60 2.38
CA GLU A 57 18.58 -4.73 1.98
C GLU A 57 20.00 -4.25 1.65
N GLN A 58 20.15 -3.18 0.86
CA GLN A 58 21.45 -2.61 0.54
C GLN A 58 22.20 -2.11 1.78
N GLU A 59 21.48 -1.47 2.71
CA GLU A 59 22.06 -1.02 3.98
C GLU A 59 22.51 -2.20 4.85
N MET A 60 21.69 -3.24 4.97
CA MET A 60 22.03 -4.48 5.67
C MET A 60 23.28 -5.12 5.05
N GLN A 61 23.36 -5.22 3.72
CA GLN A 61 24.52 -5.79 3.02
C GLN A 61 25.80 -4.96 3.27
N ARG A 62 25.68 -3.63 3.36
CA ARG A 62 26.81 -2.72 3.59
C ARG A 62 27.30 -2.73 5.05
N THR A 63 26.39 -2.77 6.02
CA THR A 63 26.69 -2.55 7.44
C THR A 63 26.77 -3.85 8.24
N GLY A 64 26.11 -4.91 7.77
CA GLY A 64 25.84 -6.12 8.53
C GLY A 64 24.81 -5.93 9.64
N GLU A 65 24.16 -4.77 9.73
CA GLU A 65 23.18 -4.49 10.79
C GLU A 65 21.82 -5.11 10.44
N VAL A 66 21.29 -5.89 11.39
CA VAL A 66 19.98 -6.55 11.33
C VAL A 66 19.25 -6.34 12.64
N TYR A 67 17.95 -6.63 12.70
CA TYR A 67 17.19 -6.65 13.95
C TYR A 67 16.85 -8.10 14.31
N ALA A 68 17.04 -8.47 15.57
CA ALA A 68 16.60 -9.77 16.07
C ALA A 68 15.07 -9.87 15.98
N MET A 69 14.56 -10.97 15.41
CA MET A 69 13.14 -11.14 15.13
C MET A 69 12.29 -11.10 16.41
N GLU A 70 12.80 -11.68 17.50
CA GLU A 70 12.15 -11.72 18.81
C GLU A 70 11.96 -10.31 19.39
N ASP A 71 12.97 -9.45 19.24
CA ASP A 71 12.94 -8.07 19.73
C ASP A 71 11.96 -7.21 18.93
N VAL A 72 11.91 -7.41 17.60
CA VAL A 72 10.95 -6.72 16.72
C VAL A 72 9.52 -7.17 17.05
N HIS A 73 9.28 -8.48 17.18
CA HIS A 73 7.97 -9.02 17.55
C HIS A 73 7.49 -8.50 18.90
N ARG A 74 8.36 -8.53 19.93
CA ARG A 74 8.03 -8.00 21.25
C ARG A 74 7.65 -6.52 21.17
N TYR A 75 8.47 -5.73 20.48
CA TYR A 75 8.22 -4.29 20.29
C TYR A 75 6.87 -4.02 19.60
N LEU A 76 6.54 -4.76 18.54
CA LEU A 76 5.27 -4.58 17.82
C LEU A 76 4.06 -4.95 18.67
N LEU A 77 4.11 -6.08 19.38
CA LEU A 77 3.01 -6.52 20.25
C LEU A 77 2.78 -5.54 21.40
N ASP A 78 3.83 -5.15 22.12
CA ASP A 78 3.71 -4.21 23.23
C ASP A 78 3.24 -2.82 22.75
N LYS A 79 3.62 -2.40 21.53
CA LYS A 79 3.13 -1.16 20.91
C LYS A 79 1.64 -1.22 20.58
N LEU A 80 1.14 -2.35 20.06
CA LEU A 80 -0.27 -2.56 19.78
C LEU A 80 -1.12 -2.54 21.06
N GLU A 81 -0.56 -2.98 22.18
CA GLU A 81 -1.19 -2.92 23.50
C GLU A 81 -1.11 -1.52 24.15
N GLY A 82 -0.53 -0.52 23.48
CA GLY A 82 -0.41 0.85 23.97
C GLY A 82 0.60 1.04 25.10
N LYS A 83 1.49 0.05 25.35
CA LYS A 83 2.51 0.15 26.38
C LYS A 83 3.62 1.12 25.96
N PRO A 84 4.29 1.79 26.92
CA PRO A 84 5.48 2.56 26.62
C PRO A 84 6.63 1.61 26.24
N VAL A 85 7.00 1.59 24.96
CA VAL A 85 8.02 0.70 24.40
C VAL A 85 9.20 1.49 23.81
N LYS A 86 10.39 0.91 23.88
CA LYS A 86 11.58 1.41 23.17
C LYS A 86 11.77 0.62 21.88
N ARG A 87 12.23 1.29 20.82
CA ARG A 87 12.57 0.61 19.56
C ARG A 87 13.70 -0.39 19.80
N PRO A 88 13.66 -1.57 19.15
CA PRO A 88 14.76 -2.53 19.19
C PRO A 88 16.03 -1.89 18.62
N LYS A 89 17.19 -2.38 19.08
CA LYS A 89 18.49 -1.91 18.58
C LYS A 89 18.98 -2.86 17.48
N PRO A 90 19.66 -2.34 16.44
CA PRO A 90 20.30 -3.22 15.47
C PRO A 90 21.41 -4.03 16.14
N VAL A 91 21.56 -5.27 15.69
CA VAL A 91 22.64 -6.20 16.04
C VAL A 91 23.45 -6.48 14.77
N LYS A 92 24.73 -6.80 14.89
CA LYS A 92 25.53 -7.22 13.75
C LYS A 92 25.31 -8.70 13.47
N ASN A 93 25.02 -9.03 12.22
CA ASN A 93 24.97 -10.39 11.71
C ASN A 93 26.37 -10.99 11.54
#